data_AF-A0A8K0NVY4-F1
#
_entry.id   AF-A0A8K0NVY4-F1
#
_cell.length_a   1.000
_cell.length_b   1.000
_cell.length_c   1.000
_cell.angle_alpha   90.00
_cell.angle_beta   90.00
_cell.angle_gamma   90.00
#
_symmetry.space_group_name_H-M   'P 1'
#
loop_
_entity.id
_entity.type
_entity.pdbx_description
1 polymer ?
#
loop_
_entity_poly.entity_id
_entity_poly.type
_entity_poly.pdbx_seq_one_letter_code
_entity_poly.pdbx_strand_id
1 'polypeptide(L)'
;MNCRTTITRTIRSPALRPFSTSSPALARGNDSRDATDTRRADPWDIKNVQPFQFDDTTTLGHMILEKQREKLGSLMRIEQDRELLRERAKAFPFQPPSPSTHYLRVTSFLNTSNPADPLSSKKLLRVPISRLPLDSPESIKRFKLLAGTRWIPPKDKEGNLAVNADGTLVEGVEFKKGSETDEKEGWFEMSEEGWKEGRMNRKWLSDVLDGLVKESNNPESTVASSTPLDLRYHLARLHKKKRTRQTQGTHNVERRRGMVERGVGGGVKGFPEGWL
;
A
#
# COMPACT_ATOMS: atom_id res chain seq x y z
N MET A 1 41.84 13.09 63.94
CA MET A 1 42.20 13.51 62.58
C MET A 1 42.17 12.27 61.70
N ASN A 2 41.19 12.11 60.81
CA ASN A 2 41.21 11.08 59.76
C ASN A 2 40.55 11.68 58.52
N CYS A 3 41.40 11.98 57.53
CA CYS A 3 41.04 12.67 56.30
C CYS A 3 40.32 11.71 55.35
N ARG A 4 39.17 12.14 54.83
CA ARG A 4 38.51 11.53 53.68
C ARG A 4 39.21 12.01 52.41
N THR A 5 39.65 11.08 51.57
CA THR A 5 40.16 11.40 50.22
C THR A 5 39.24 10.77 49.19
N THR A 6 38.45 11.60 48.52
CA THR A 6 37.53 11.20 47.44
C THR A 6 38.28 11.27 46.11
N ILE A 7 38.41 10.14 45.41
CA ILE A 7 39.01 10.07 44.07
C ILE A 7 37.93 10.31 43.03
N THR A 8 37.98 11.44 42.33
CA THR A 8 37.15 11.73 41.15
C THR A 8 37.81 11.14 39.90
N ARG A 9 37.17 10.14 39.30
CA ARG A 9 37.64 9.51 38.05
C ARG A 9 36.99 10.19 36.85
N THR A 10 37.75 11.01 36.13
CA THR A 10 37.35 11.58 34.84
C THR A 10 37.35 10.49 33.77
N ILE A 11 36.17 10.17 33.23
CA ILE A 11 36.02 9.24 32.11
C ILE A 11 36.36 9.98 30.83
N ARG A 12 37.57 9.79 30.31
CA ARG A 12 37.91 10.16 28.93
C ARG A 12 37.27 9.14 27.99
N SER A 13 36.38 9.61 27.13
CA SER A 13 35.82 8.82 26.03
C SER A 13 36.96 8.36 25.11
N PRO A 14 37.10 7.06 24.80
CA PRO A 14 38.11 6.61 23.83
C PRO A 14 37.67 7.06 22.44
N ALA A 15 38.51 7.89 21.80
CA ALA A 15 38.36 8.23 20.40
C ALA A 15 38.26 6.95 19.57
N LEU A 16 37.16 6.80 18.83
CA LEU A 16 36.94 5.75 17.84
C LEU A 16 38.05 5.83 16.80
N ARG A 17 39.08 4.99 16.94
CA ARG A 17 40.07 4.79 15.90
C ARG A 17 39.40 3.98 14.78
N PRO A 18 39.40 4.45 13.52
CA PRO A 18 39.01 3.60 12.42
C PRO A 18 39.94 2.39 12.41
N PHE A 19 39.39 1.19 12.24
CA PHE A 19 40.12 -0.06 12.12
C PHE A 19 41.03 0.00 10.87
N SER A 20 42.25 0.52 11.04
CA SER A 20 43.33 0.34 10.09
C SER A 20 44.27 -0.70 10.68
N THR A 21 44.15 -1.93 10.19
CA THR A 21 45.02 -3.05 10.55
C THR A 21 46.32 -2.94 9.74
N SER A 22 47.22 -2.05 10.13
CA SER A 22 48.67 -2.24 9.92
C SER A 22 49.44 -1.13 10.63
N SER A 23 50.41 -1.54 11.45
CA SER A 23 51.40 -0.62 12.01
C SER A 23 52.39 -0.25 10.90
N PRO A 24 52.71 1.04 10.68
CA PRO A 24 53.70 1.43 9.66
C PRO A 24 55.10 0.83 9.92
N ALA A 25 55.37 0.38 11.14
CA ALA A 25 56.57 -0.38 11.49
C ALA A 25 56.65 -1.78 10.83
N LEU A 26 55.54 -2.32 10.33
CA LEU A 26 55.48 -3.58 9.57
C LEU A 26 55.46 -3.36 8.05
N ALA A 27 55.34 -2.11 7.58
CA ALA A 27 55.48 -1.79 6.17
C ALA A 27 56.97 -1.82 5.80
N ARG A 28 57.47 -3.02 5.46
CA ARG A 28 58.83 -3.16 4.91
C ARG A 28 58.92 -2.36 3.61
N GLY A 29 59.91 -1.47 3.53
CA GLY A 29 60.25 -0.76 2.30
C GLY A 29 60.69 -1.77 1.23
N ASN A 30 60.03 -1.74 0.08
CA ASN A 30 60.30 -2.61 -1.05
C ASN A 30 61.52 -2.07 -1.81
N ASP A 31 62.71 -2.18 -1.21
CA ASP A 31 63.98 -1.89 -1.84
C ASP A 31 64.85 -3.15 -1.83
N SER A 32 64.60 -4.07 -2.76
CA SER A 32 65.63 -5.00 -3.22
C SER A 32 65.29 -5.53 -4.61
N ARG A 33 66.06 -5.00 -5.57
CA ARG A 33 66.26 -5.51 -6.92
C ARG A 33 66.84 -6.92 -6.83
N ASP A 34 66.04 -7.95 -7.09
CA ASP A 34 66.54 -9.25 -7.54
C ASP A 34 65.50 -9.86 -8.48
N ALA A 35 65.76 -9.76 -9.78
CA ALA A 35 64.88 -10.23 -10.85
C ALA A 35 64.89 -11.78 -11.03
N THR A 36 65.49 -12.52 -10.09
CA THR A 36 65.71 -13.97 -10.20
C THR A 36 65.11 -14.79 -9.05
N ASP A 37 64.53 -14.15 -8.03
CA ASP A 37 63.88 -14.86 -6.91
C ASP A 37 62.36 -14.94 -7.10
N THR A 38 61.92 -15.88 -7.95
CA THR A 38 60.50 -16.15 -8.21
C THR A 38 59.72 -16.62 -6.98
N ARG A 39 60.38 -16.88 -5.85
CA ARG A 39 59.77 -17.34 -4.59
C ARG A 39 59.27 -16.21 -3.69
N ARG A 40 59.62 -14.96 -4.00
CA ARG A 40 59.20 -13.74 -3.28
C ARG A 40 58.39 -12.78 -4.15
N ALA A 41 57.90 -13.26 -5.29
CA ALA A 41 56.96 -12.52 -6.11
C ALA A 41 55.69 -12.26 -5.27
N ASP A 42 55.40 -10.99 -4.97
CA ASP A 42 54.13 -10.62 -4.36
C ASP A 42 53.00 -11.18 -5.25
N PRO A 43 52.13 -12.06 -4.72
CA PRO A 43 51.06 -12.70 -5.50
C PRO A 43 50.07 -11.69 -6.09
N TRP A 44 50.12 -10.46 -5.60
CA TRP A 44 49.30 -9.32 -5.98
C TRP A 44 50.02 -8.34 -6.92
N ASP A 45 51.27 -8.61 -7.29
CA ASP A 45 51.98 -7.80 -8.30
C ASP A 45 51.37 -8.06 -9.68
N ILE A 46 51.01 -6.98 -10.38
CA ILE A 46 50.35 -6.98 -11.71
C ILE A 46 51.23 -7.71 -12.74
N LYS A 47 52.55 -7.74 -12.53
CA LYS A 47 53.48 -8.46 -13.42
C LYS A 47 53.43 -9.98 -13.24
N ASN A 48 52.96 -10.45 -12.09
CA ASN A 48 52.94 -11.86 -11.71
C ASN A 48 51.53 -12.48 -11.71
N VAL A 49 50.50 -11.73 -12.12
CA VAL A 49 49.16 -12.30 -12.29
C VAL A 49 49.15 -13.23 -13.49
N GLN A 50 48.45 -14.36 -13.34
CA GLN A 50 48.26 -15.31 -14.44
C GLN A 50 47.48 -14.64 -15.58
N PRO A 51 47.80 -14.94 -16.85
CA PRO A 51 47.00 -14.48 -17.97
C PRO A 51 45.59 -15.05 -17.87
N PHE A 52 44.60 -14.26 -18.26
CA PHE A 52 43.20 -14.66 -18.25
C PHE A 52 42.95 -15.87 -19.17
N GLN A 53 42.36 -16.94 -18.64
CA GLN A 53 42.19 -18.21 -19.35
C GLN A 53 40.81 -18.38 -20.00
N PHE A 54 39.98 -17.34 -20.05
CA PHE A 54 38.58 -17.41 -20.51
C PHE A 54 37.71 -18.39 -19.70
N ASP A 55 38.09 -18.63 -18.45
CA ASP A 55 37.45 -19.52 -17.49
C ASP A 55 36.44 -18.81 -16.57
N ASP A 56 36.45 -17.48 -16.54
CA ASP A 56 35.51 -16.67 -15.77
C ASP A 56 34.82 -15.59 -16.61
N THR A 57 33.69 -15.08 -16.11
CA THR A 57 32.97 -13.96 -16.73
C THR A 57 33.27 -12.64 -16.02
N THR A 58 32.96 -11.52 -16.69
CA THR A 58 33.04 -10.20 -16.03
C THR A 58 32.02 -10.09 -14.90
N THR A 59 32.18 -9.09 -14.02
CA THR A 59 31.22 -8.82 -12.93
C THR A 59 29.78 -8.71 -13.42
N LEU A 60 29.55 -8.10 -14.58
CA LEU A 60 28.21 -8.01 -15.18
C LEU A 60 27.69 -9.40 -15.61
N GLY A 61 28.56 -10.27 -16.11
CA GLY A 61 28.24 -11.67 -16.41
C GLY A 61 27.79 -12.43 -15.17
N HIS A 62 28.54 -12.33 -14.07
CA HIS A 62 28.16 -12.91 -12.77
C HIS A 62 26.81 -12.39 -12.27
N MET A 63 26.56 -11.08 -12.36
CA MET A 63 25.25 -10.51 -11.98
C MET A 63 24.09 -11.07 -12.81
N ILE A 64 24.31 -11.35 -14.10
CA ILE A 64 23.29 -11.98 -14.96
C ILE A 64 23.08 -13.44 -14.53
N LEU A 65 24.16 -14.19 -14.30
CA LEU A 65 24.10 -15.59 -13.85
C LEU A 65 23.40 -15.72 -12.49
N GLU A 66 23.67 -14.82 -11.55
CA GLU A 66 23.02 -14.77 -10.24
C GLU A 66 21.51 -14.55 -10.39
N LYS A 67 21.09 -13.56 -11.19
CA LYS A 67 19.66 -13.33 -11.49
C LYS A 67 19.00 -14.54 -12.15
N GLN A 68 19.71 -15.25 -13.03
CA GLN A 68 19.19 -16.48 -13.63
C GLN A 68 19.00 -17.57 -12.58
N ARG A 69 19.94 -17.73 -11.64
CA ARG A 69 19.83 -18.68 -10.52
C ARG A 69 18.66 -18.33 -9.61
N GLU A 70 18.48 -17.05 -9.25
CA GLU A 70 17.33 -16.58 -8.47
C GLU A 70 15.99 -16.88 -9.17
N LYS A 71 15.92 -16.62 -10.47
CA LYS A 71 14.74 -16.93 -11.29
C LYS A 71 14.43 -18.43 -11.28
N LEU A 72 15.44 -19.27 -11.52
CA LEU A 72 15.28 -20.72 -11.51
C LEU A 72 14.86 -21.23 -10.14
N GLY A 73 15.49 -20.74 -9.06
CA GLY A 73 15.10 -21.07 -7.69
C GLY A 73 13.65 -20.70 -7.38
N SER A 74 13.17 -19.58 -7.89
CA SER A 74 11.76 -19.17 -7.74
C SER A 74 10.80 -20.09 -8.50
N LEU A 75 11.15 -20.50 -9.72
CA LEU A 75 10.35 -21.43 -10.51
C LEU A 75 10.27 -22.81 -9.86
N MET A 76 11.40 -23.34 -9.40
CA MET A 76 11.44 -24.62 -8.68
C MET A 76 10.57 -24.56 -7.42
N ARG A 77 10.65 -23.46 -6.67
CA ARG A 77 9.80 -23.25 -5.49
C ARG A 77 8.32 -23.21 -5.85
N ILE A 78 7.95 -22.53 -6.93
CA ILE A 78 6.57 -22.54 -7.42
C ILE A 78 6.12 -23.97 -7.72
N GLU A 79 6.93 -24.76 -8.43
CA GLU A 79 6.59 -26.13 -8.79
C GLU A 79 6.40 -27.02 -7.56
N GLN A 80 7.32 -26.96 -6.59
CA GLN A 80 7.26 -27.69 -5.33
C GLN A 80 6.07 -27.26 -4.47
N ASP A 81 5.89 -25.96 -4.25
CA ASP A 81 4.85 -25.42 -3.37
C ASP A 81 3.46 -25.51 -4.01
N ARG A 82 3.34 -25.61 -5.34
CA ARG A 82 2.05 -25.59 -6.06
C ARG A 82 1.13 -26.72 -5.62
N GLU A 83 1.65 -27.92 -5.42
CA GLU A 83 0.83 -29.07 -5.02
C GLU A 83 0.32 -28.90 -3.59
N LEU A 84 1.20 -28.54 -2.66
CA LEU A 84 0.86 -28.23 -1.28
C LEU A 84 -0.19 -27.10 -1.17
N LEU A 85 -0.06 -26.06 -2.00
CA LEU A 85 -1.02 -24.95 -2.06
C LEU A 85 -2.37 -25.39 -2.63
N ARG A 86 -2.38 -26.28 -3.64
CA ARG A 86 -3.61 -26.85 -4.21
C ARG A 86 -4.32 -27.76 -3.21
N GLU A 87 -3.58 -28.59 -2.49
CA GLU A 87 -4.13 -29.43 -1.42
C GLU A 87 -4.75 -28.57 -0.33
N ARG A 88 -4.04 -27.53 0.11
CA ARG A 88 -4.57 -26.57 1.08
C ARG A 88 -5.81 -25.83 0.57
N ALA A 89 -5.83 -25.42 -0.69
CA ALA A 89 -7.00 -24.79 -1.30
C ALA A 89 -8.21 -25.74 -1.40
N LYS A 90 -7.97 -27.04 -1.64
CA LYS A 90 -9.02 -28.08 -1.60
C LYS A 90 -9.53 -28.31 -0.19
N ALA A 91 -8.65 -28.31 0.82
CA ALA A 91 -9.01 -28.49 2.22
C ALA A 91 -9.87 -27.34 2.77
N PHE A 92 -9.62 -26.12 2.30
CA PHE A 92 -10.35 -24.91 2.71
C PHE A 92 -11.00 -24.24 1.50
N PRO A 93 -12.11 -24.80 0.98
CA PRO A 93 -12.82 -24.19 -0.15
C PRO A 93 -13.36 -22.82 0.25
N PHE A 94 -13.32 -21.88 -0.69
CA PHE A 94 -13.88 -20.55 -0.48
C PHE A 94 -15.39 -20.63 -0.28
N GLN A 95 -15.84 -20.27 0.91
CA GLN A 95 -17.25 -20.08 1.20
C GLN A 95 -17.56 -18.58 1.07
N PRO A 96 -18.34 -18.16 0.05
CA PRO A 96 -18.69 -16.77 -0.08
C PRO A 96 -19.49 -16.32 1.16
N PRO A 97 -19.16 -15.17 1.76
CA PRO A 97 -19.92 -14.69 2.89
C PRO A 97 -21.34 -14.31 2.42
N SER A 98 -22.35 -14.69 3.20
CA SER A 98 -23.74 -14.34 2.89
C SER A 98 -23.89 -12.82 2.82
N PRO A 99 -24.45 -12.25 1.73
CA PRO A 99 -24.55 -10.80 1.55
C PRO A 99 -25.48 -10.13 2.57
N SER A 100 -26.47 -10.85 3.10
CA SER A 100 -27.39 -10.33 4.11
C SER A 100 -26.74 -10.18 5.48
N THR A 101 -25.85 -11.11 5.85
CA THR A 101 -25.21 -11.14 7.17
C THR A 101 -23.89 -10.36 7.19
N HIS A 102 -23.13 -10.40 6.09
CA HIS A 102 -21.75 -9.91 6.04
C HIS A 102 -21.61 -8.74 5.05
N TYR A 103 -22.35 -7.66 5.30
CA TYR A 103 -22.28 -6.44 4.48
C TYR A 103 -21.21 -5.44 4.94
N LEU A 104 -20.63 -5.65 6.12
CA LEU A 104 -19.55 -4.81 6.66
C LEU A 104 -18.21 -5.18 6.03
N ARG A 105 -17.54 -4.21 5.39
CA ARG A 105 -16.19 -4.40 4.86
C ARG A 105 -15.17 -3.66 5.73
N VAL A 106 -14.30 -4.43 6.38
CA VAL A 106 -13.15 -3.89 7.11
C VAL A 106 -11.88 -4.11 6.28
N THR A 107 -11.21 -3.02 5.92
CA THR A 107 -9.94 -3.04 5.19
C THR A 107 -8.80 -2.77 6.16
N SER A 108 -7.80 -3.66 6.16
CA SER A 108 -6.55 -3.47 6.89
C SER A 108 -5.45 -3.07 5.93
N PHE A 109 -4.60 -2.14 6.35
CA PHE A 109 -3.39 -1.77 5.62
C PHE A 109 -2.22 -2.60 6.15
N LEU A 110 -1.35 -3.05 5.24
CA LEU A 110 -0.12 -3.75 5.57
C LEU A 110 0.96 -3.27 4.62
N ASN A 111 2.09 -2.82 5.19
CA ASN A 111 3.28 -2.52 4.44
C ASN A 111 4.22 -3.73 4.52
N THR A 112 4.39 -4.43 3.41
CA THR A 112 5.22 -5.65 3.36
C THR A 112 6.70 -5.36 3.55
N SER A 113 7.17 -4.15 3.21
CA SER A 113 8.58 -3.77 3.33
C SER A 113 8.97 -3.39 4.76
N ASN A 114 8.02 -2.82 5.52
CA ASN A 114 8.24 -2.44 6.91
C ASN A 114 7.07 -2.91 7.79
N PRO A 115 7.24 -4.02 8.53
CA PRO A 115 6.18 -4.54 9.39
C PRO A 115 5.85 -3.61 10.58
N ALA A 116 6.72 -2.66 10.92
CA ALA A 116 6.53 -1.69 11.99
C ALA A 116 5.95 -0.35 11.49
N ASP A 117 5.45 -0.29 10.25
CA ASP A 117 4.83 0.91 9.69
C ASP A 117 3.59 1.33 10.50
N PRO A 118 3.52 2.57 11.03
CA PRO A 118 2.35 3.09 11.73
C PRO A 118 1.04 2.90 10.96
N LEU A 119 1.10 2.98 9.63
CA LEU A 119 -0.07 2.79 8.77
C LEU A 119 -0.70 1.40 8.91
N SER A 120 0.05 0.38 9.35
CA SER A 120 -0.48 -0.98 9.54
C SER A 120 -1.56 -1.06 10.63
N SER A 121 -1.48 -0.15 11.61
CA SER A 121 -2.48 -0.03 12.67
C SER A 121 -3.83 0.47 12.15
N LYS A 122 -3.82 1.26 11.07
CA LYS A 122 -5.03 1.86 10.49
C LYS A 122 -6.03 0.80 10.05
N LYS A 123 -7.31 1.08 10.32
CA LYS A 123 -8.45 0.30 9.83
C LYS A 123 -9.44 1.21 9.12
N LEU A 124 -10.03 0.70 8.04
CA LEU A 124 -11.07 1.39 7.29
C LEU A 124 -12.32 0.53 7.28
N LEU A 125 -13.43 1.10 7.71
CA LEU A 125 -14.77 0.52 7.67
C LEU A 125 -15.54 1.11 6.50
N ARG A 126 -16.12 0.23 5.67
CA ARG A 126 -16.97 0.59 4.53
C ARG A 126 -18.26 -0.21 4.60
N VAL A 127 -19.40 0.47 4.53
CA VAL A 127 -20.73 -0.12 4.72
C VAL A 127 -21.74 0.50 3.75
N PRO A 128 -22.58 -0.29 3.05
CA PRO A 128 -23.71 0.27 2.31
C PRO A 128 -24.82 0.67 3.28
N ILE A 129 -25.36 1.88 3.13
CA ILE A 129 -26.37 2.40 4.07
C ILE A 129 -27.69 1.62 3.98
N SER A 130 -28.03 1.12 2.79
CA SER A 130 -29.26 0.36 2.56
C SER A 130 -29.34 -0.97 3.31
N ARG A 131 -28.22 -1.48 3.83
CA ARG A 131 -28.18 -2.72 4.62
C ARG A 131 -28.10 -2.50 6.12
N LEU A 132 -28.05 -1.24 6.57
CA LEU A 132 -28.07 -0.93 7.99
C LEU A 132 -29.49 -1.14 8.57
N PRO A 133 -29.61 -1.54 9.84
CA PRO A 133 -30.91 -1.71 10.50
C PRO A 133 -31.49 -0.34 10.89
N LEU A 134 -32.00 0.38 9.89
CA LEU A 134 -32.63 1.70 10.02
C LEU A 134 -34.14 1.55 9.82
N ASP A 135 -34.94 2.03 10.77
CA ASP A 135 -36.37 1.70 10.84
C ASP A 135 -37.24 2.52 9.87
N SER A 136 -36.87 3.78 9.63
CA SER A 136 -37.67 4.77 8.89
C SER A 136 -36.83 5.49 7.83
N PRO A 137 -37.43 5.97 6.72
CA PRO A 137 -36.74 6.87 5.78
C PRO A 137 -36.21 8.14 6.45
N GLU A 138 -36.87 8.60 7.53
CA GLU A 138 -36.35 9.70 8.34
C GLU A 138 -35.05 9.30 9.05
N SER A 139 -34.95 8.08 9.59
CA SER A 139 -33.74 7.54 10.21
C SER A 139 -32.60 7.44 9.22
N ILE A 140 -32.88 7.05 7.97
CA ILE A 140 -31.88 7.05 6.88
C ILE A 140 -31.37 8.46 6.61
N LYS A 141 -32.26 9.46 6.54
CA LYS A 141 -31.85 10.86 6.36
C LYS A 141 -31.05 11.37 7.55
N ARG A 142 -31.48 11.09 8.78
CA ARG A 142 -30.74 11.42 10.02
C ARG A 142 -29.35 10.78 10.02
N PHE A 143 -29.24 9.51 9.64
CA PHE A 143 -27.96 8.81 9.52
C PHE A 143 -27.01 9.53 8.55
N LYS A 144 -27.50 9.90 7.36
CA LYS A 144 -26.71 10.67 6.38
C LYS A 144 -26.24 12.01 6.94
N LEU A 145 -27.10 12.72 7.68
CA LEU A 145 -26.75 13.99 8.32
C LEU A 145 -25.69 13.81 9.42
N LEU A 146 -25.84 12.81 10.30
CA LEU A 146 -24.89 12.50 11.37
C LEU A 146 -23.53 12.02 10.82
N ALA A 147 -23.55 11.22 9.75
CA ALA A 147 -22.33 10.78 9.08
C ALA A 147 -21.55 11.97 8.46
N GLY A 148 -22.28 12.99 7.97
CA GLY A 148 -21.71 14.17 7.35
C GLY A 148 -20.84 13.80 6.14
N THR A 149 -19.59 14.26 6.13
CA THR A 149 -18.64 14.02 5.02
C THR A 149 -18.20 12.55 4.85
N ARG A 150 -18.50 11.69 5.84
CA ARG A 150 -18.18 10.25 5.83
C ARG A 150 -19.16 9.45 5.00
N TRP A 151 -20.38 9.95 4.84
CA TRP A 151 -21.30 9.43 3.84
C TRP A 151 -20.76 9.77 2.45
N ILE A 152 -20.83 8.81 1.54
CA ILE A 152 -20.44 8.95 0.15
C ILE A 152 -21.71 8.78 -0.67
N PRO A 153 -22.20 9.89 -1.26
CA PRO A 153 -23.39 9.83 -2.08
C PRO A 153 -23.19 8.93 -3.31
N PRO A 154 -24.26 8.29 -3.79
CA PRO A 154 -24.23 7.56 -5.03
C PRO A 154 -23.83 8.44 -6.21
N LYS A 155 -23.29 7.78 -7.24
CA LYS A 155 -22.78 8.44 -8.43
C LYS A 155 -23.30 7.78 -9.68
N ASP A 156 -23.57 8.61 -10.68
CA ASP A 156 -24.00 8.18 -12.00
C ASP A 156 -22.86 7.45 -12.73
N LYS A 157 -23.16 6.87 -13.89
CA LYS A 157 -22.15 6.25 -14.77
C LYS A 157 -21.03 7.22 -15.15
N GLU A 158 -21.36 8.49 -15.36
CA GLU A 158 -20.45 9.59 -15.68
C GLU A 158 -19.62 10.04 -14.46
N GLY A 159 -20.00 9.60 -13.26
CA GLY A 159 -19.32 9.91 -12.01
C GLY A 159 -19.68 11.27 -11.41
N ASN A 160 -20.80 11.87 -11.83
CA ASN A 160 -21.44 12.99 -11.14
C ASN A 160 -22.23 12.48 -9.92
N LEU A 161 -22.79 13.38 -9.11
CA LEU A 161 -23.61 13.00 -7.95
C LEU A 161 -25.03 12.66 -8.42
N ALA A 162 -25.53 11.50 -7.98
CA ALA A 162 -26.88 11.02 -8.27
C ALA A 162 -27.94 11.55 -7.28
N VAL A 163 -27.65 12.64 -6.57
CA VAL A 163 -28.43 13.09 -5.41
C VAL A 163 -28.72 14.59 -5.50
N ASN A 164 -29.97 14.94 -5.22
CA ASN A 164 -30.44 16.32 -5.07
C ASN A 164 -29.99 16.95 -3.75
N ALA A 165 -30.17 18.27 -3.60
CA ALA A 165 -29.88 18.98 -2.35
C ALA A 165 -30.62 18.41 -1.13
N ASP A 166 -31.81 17.84 -1.35
CA ASP A 166 -32.65 17.25 -0.29
C ASP A 166 -32.22 15.82 0.10
N GLY A 167 -31.21 15.26 -0.59
CA GLY A 167 -30.74 13.89 -0.35
C GLY A 167 -31.50 12.78 -1.05
N THR A 168 -32.52 13.16 -1.83
CA THR A 168 -33.27 12.26 -2.69
C THR A 168 -32.46 11.92 -3.93
N LEU A 169 -32.62 10.70 -4.41
CA LEU A 169 -32.05 10.28 -5.68
C LEU A 169 -32.62 11.13 -6.82
N VAL A 170 -31.77 11.49 -7.77
CA VAL A 170 -32.22 12.06 -9.04
C VAL A 170 -32.93 10.96 -9.83
N GLU A 171 -34.17 11.22 -10.25
CA GLU A 171 -34.94 10.26 -11.03
C GLU A 171 -34.26 9.95 -12.38
N GLY A 172 -34.31 8.70 -12.82
CA GLY A 172 -33.76 8.27 -14.11
C GLY A 172 -32.24 8.06 -14.16
N VAL A 173 -31.53 8.14 -13.02
CA VAL A 173 -30.10 7.86 -12.99
C VAL A 173 -29.84 6.34 -13.04
N GLU A 174 -29.08 5.93 -14.04
CA GLU A 174 -28.60 4.56 -14.14
C GLU A 174 -27.30 4.39 -13.34
N PHE A 175 -27.30 3.47 -12.38
CA PHE A 175 -26.10 3.09 -11.62
C PHE A 175 -25.21 2.12 -12.42
N LYS A 176 -23.97 1.94 -11.98
CA LYS A 176 -23.09 0.92 -12.58
C LYS A 176 -23.61 -0.47 -12.19
N LYS A 177 -23.64 -1.40 -13.14
CA LYS A 177 -24.04 -2.80 -12.89
C LYS A 177 -23.13 -3.42 -11.82
N GLY A 178 -23.62 -3.55 -10.58
CA GLY A 178 -22.89 -4.13 -9.45
C GLY A 178 -23.81 -4.69 -8.37
N SER A 179 -24.78 -3.90 -7.90
CA SER A 179 -25.89 -4.35 -7.04
C SER A 179 -26.79 -3.14 -6.80
N GLU A 180 -27.92 -3.09 -7.49
CA GLU A 180 -28.78 -1.90 -7.56
C GLU A 180 -29.28 -1.44 -6.18
N THR A 181 -29.41 -2.35 -5.21
CA THR A 181 -29.87 -2.06 -3.84
C THR A 181 -28.81 -1.44 -2.94
N ASP A 182 -27.54 -1.84 -3.08
CA ASP A 182 -26.46 -1.35 -2.19
C ASP A 182 -26.01 0.06 -2.57
N GLU A 183 -26.18 0.43 -3.83
CA GLU A 183 -25.73 1.71 -4.35
C GLU A 183 -26.77 2.83 -4.16
N LYS A 184 -28.06 2.52 -4.00
CA LYS A 184 -29.15 3.52 -3.89
C LYS A 184 -28.92 4.58 -2.81
N GLU A 185 -28.57 4.17 -1.60
CA GLU A 185 -28.37 5.09 -0.47
C GLU A 185 -26.92 5.57 -0.32
N GLY A 186 -26.02 5.03 -1.14
CA GLY A 186 -24.59 5.27 -1.07
C GLY A 186 -23.88 4.49 0.03
N TRP A 187 -22.66 4.93 0.33
CA TRP A 187 -21.73 4.22 1.21
C TRP A 187 -21.37 5.06 2.41
N PHE A 188 -21.23 4.45 3.58
CA PHE A 188 -20.57 5.04 4.73
C PHE A 188 -19.11 4.56 4.78
N GLU A 189 -18.17 5.49 4.80
CA GLU A 189 -16.74 5.20 4.93
C GLU A 189 -16.12 6.00 6.07
N MET A 190 -15.44 5.29 6.97
CA MET A 190 -14.65 5.90 8.02
C MET A 190 -13.37 5.10 8.27
N SER A 191 -12.31 5.78 8.69
CA SER A 191 -11.05 5.14 9.04
C SER A 191 -10.55 5.65 10.37
N GLU A 192 -9.91 4.77 11.12
CA GLU A 192 -9.31 5.09 12.40
C GLU A 192 -7.86 4.60 12.48
N GLU A 193 -7.02 5.42 13.10
CA GLU A 193 -5.57 5.21 13.27
C GLU A 193 -5.07 5.67 14.65
N GLY A 194 -5.95 6.12 15.56
CA GLY A 194 -5.55 6.66 16.86
C GLY A 194 -4.86 5.65 17.78
N TRP A 195 -5.17 4.35 17.66
CA TRP A 195 -4.58 3.31 18.50
C TRP A 195 -3.43 2.58 17.79
N LYS A 196 -2.38 2.23 18.56
CA LYS A 196 -1.27 1.41 18.07
C LYS A 196 -1.73 0.03 17.62
N GLU A 197 -2.69 -0.56 18.33
CA GLU A 197 -3.22 -1.87 17.99
C GLU A 197 -4.42 -1.75 17.06
N GLY A 198 -4.30 -2.36 15.87
CA GLY A 198 -5.37 -2.31 14.87
C GLY A 198 -6.68 -2.97 15.31
N ARG A 199 -6.65 -3.86 16.31
CA ARG A 199 -7.87 -4.45 16.90
C ARG A 199 -8.69 -3.41 17.65
N MET A 200 -8.04 -2.51 18.38
CA MET A 200 -8.70 -1.40 19.07
C MET A 200 -9.30 -0.42 18.08
N ASN A 201 -8.56 -0.06 17.02
CA ASN A 201 -9.09 0.76 15.92
C ASN A 201 -10.34 0.12 15.30
N ARG A 202 -10.33 -1.19 15.03
CA ARG A 202 -11.50 -1.91 14.49
C ARG A 202 -12.68 -1.87 15.46
N LYS A 203 -12.44 -2.10 16.75
CA LYS A 203 -13.50 -2.08 17.76
C LYS A 203 -14.13 -0.68 17.86
N TRP A 204 -13.31 0.35 17.92
CA TRP A 204 -13.78 1.73 17.93
C TRP A 204 -14.65 2.07 16.72
N LEU A 205 -14.26 1.62 15.52
CA LEU A 205 -15.08 1.78 14.31
C LEU A 205 -16.46 1.08 14.43
N SER A 206 -16.50 -0.09 15.08
CA SER A 206 -17.75 -0.80 15.38
C SER A 206 -18.63 -0.01 16.34
N ASP A 207 -18.05 0.43 17.46
CA ASP A 207 -18.77 1.16 18.51
C ASP A 207 -19.34 2.49 17.98
N VAL A 208 -18.59 3.18 17.10
CA VAL A 208 -19.06 4.41 16.44
C VAL A 208 -20.18 4.13 15.45
N LEU A 209 -20.10 3.06 14.66
CA LEU A 209 -21.18 2.68 13.75
C LEU A 209 -22.46 2.35 14.54
N ASP A 210 -22.34 1.58 15.62
CA ASP A 210 -23.48 1.22 16.47
C ASP A 210 -24.09 2.46 17.14
N GLY A 211 -23.25 3.40 17.58
CA GLY A 211 -23.69 4.70 18.08
C GLY A 211 -24.45 5.50 17.03
N LEU A 212 -23.94 5.58 15.81
CA LEU A 212 -24.63 6.28 14.71
C LEU A 212 -25.98 5.66 14.36
N VAL A 213 -26.06 4.33 14.33
CA VAL A 213 -27.31 3.62 14.06
C VAL A 213 -28.34 3.91 15.16
N LYS A 214 -27.93 3.80 16.44
CA LYS A 214 -28.80 4.11 17.58
C LYS A 214 -29.31 5.55 17.52
N GLU A 215 -28.41 6.51 17.32
CA GLU A 215 -28.79 7.93 17.25
C GLU A 215 -29.68 8.26 16.05
N SER A 216 -29.51 7.55 14.93
CA SER A 216 -30.36 7.74 13.76
C SER A 216 -31.78 7.19 13.94
N ASN A 217 -31.94 6.11 14.70
CA ASN A 217 -33.26 5.54 15.01
C ASN A 217 -33.97 6.27 16.16
N ASN A 218 -33.24 7.07 16.96
CA ASN A 218 -33.85 7.89 18.01
C ASN A 218 -34.75 8.99 17.41
N PRO A 219 -36.05 9.04 17.74
CA PRO A 219 -36.96 10.07 17.23
C PRO A 219 -36.69 11.44 17.86
N GLU A 220 -36.14 11.47 19.08
CA GLU A 220 -35.77 12.68 19.83
C GLU A 220 -34.35 13.18 19.52
N SER A 221 -33.73 12.66 18.45
CA SER A 221 -32.38 13.08 18.06
C SER A 221 -32.31 14.59 17.82
N THR A 222 -31.20 15.21 18.23
CA THR A 222 -30.92 16.65 18.05
C THR A 222 -31.03 17.10 16.60
N VAL A 223 -30.79 16.19 15.64
CA VAL A 223 -30.82 16.49 14.21
C VAL A 223 -32.21 16.24 13.65
N ALA A 224 -32.92 17.31 13.35
CA ALA A 224 -34.23 17.25 12.73
C ALA A 224 -34.18 16.68 11.30
N SER A 225 -35.19 15.89 10.93
CA SER A 225 -35.34 15.35 9.57
C SER A 225 -35.57 16.44 8.52
N SER A 226 -35.99 17.63 8.92
CA SER A 226 -36.19 18.79 8.02
C SER A 226 -34.88 19.41 7.53
N THR A 227 -33.74 19.12 8.17
CA THR A 227 -32.45 19.71 7.76
C THR A 227 -32.02 19.20 6.37
N PRO A 228 -31.61 20.08 5.43
CA PRO A 228 -31.12 19.67 4.13
C PRO A 228 -29.74 19.01 4.24
N LEU A 229 -29.40 18.14 3.28
CA LEU A 229 -28.13 17.42 3.29
C LEU A 229 -26.99 18.28 2.74
N ASP A 230 -25.86 18.30 3.44
CA ASP A 230 -24.69 19.05 2.99
C ASP A 230 -23.85 18.24 1.97
N LEU A 231 -23.95 18.61 0.70
CA LEU A 231 -23.18 18.01 -0.40
C LEU A 231 -21.92 18.79 -0.77
N ARG A 232 -21.62 19.92 -0.10
CA ARG A 232 -20.54 20.85 -0.51
C ARG A 232 -19.19 20.17 -0.55
N TYR A 233 -18.89 19.32 0.42
CA TYR A 233 -17.65 18.55 0.47
C TYR A 233 -17.48 17.65 -0.76
N HIS A 234 -18.54 16.93 -1.15
CA HIS A 234 -18.50 16.02 -2.30
C HIS A 234 -18.39 16.78 -3.62
N LEU A 235 -19.12 17.88 -3.76
CA LEU A 235 -19.00 18.77 -4.91
C LEU A 235 -17.57 19.31 -5.03
N ALA A 236 -16.99 19.84 -3.96
CA ALA A 236 -15.62 20.34 -3.95
C ALA A 236 -14.60 19.25 -4.36
N ARG A 237 -14.79 18.00 -3.90
CA ARG A 237 -13.95 16.86 -4.28
C ARG A 237 -14.09 16.51 -5.76
N LEU A 238 -15.31 16.58 -6.32
CA LEU A 238 -15.54 16.39 -7.76
C LEU A 238 -14.89 17.49 -8.59
N HIS A 239 -15.01 18.75 -8.17
CA HIS A 239 -14.36 19.89 -8.83
C HIS A 239 -12.84 19.73 -8.84
N LYS A 240 -12.22 19.35 -7.72
CA LYS A 240 -10.78 19.07 -7.64
C LYS A 240 -10.38 17.96 -8.61
N LYS A 241 -11.15 16.87 -8.67
CA LYS A 241 -10.88 15.74 -9.59
C LYS A 241 -10.97 16.14 -11.07
N LYS A 242 -11.97 16.95 -11.44
CA LYS A 242 -12.11 17.47 -12.82
C LYS A 242 -10.91 18.36 -13.19
N ARG A 243 -10.48 19.24 -12.27
CA ARG A 243 -9.29 20.10 -12.48
C ARG A 243 -8.02 19.29 -12.71
N THR A 244 -7.73 18.29 -11.87
CA THR A 244 -6.52 17.47 -12.01
C THR A 244 -6.48 16.74 -13.35
N ARG A 245 -7.63 16.28 -13.87
CA ARG A 245 -7.72 15.63 -15.19
C ARG A 245 -7.41 16.58 -16.34
N GLN A 246 -7.88 17.83 -16.26
CA GLN A 246 -7.57 18.84 -17.27
C GLN A 246 -6.06 19.20 -17.27
N THR A 247 -5.44 19.32 -16.09
CA THR A 247 -4.01 19.64 -15.97
C THR A 247 -3.09 18.49 -16.43
N GLN A 248 -3.50 17.23 -16.27
CA GLN A 248 -2.73 16.07 -16.76
C GLN A 248 -2.96 15.78 -18.25
N GLY A 249 -4.09 16.22 -18.81
CA GLY A 249 -4.44 16.07 -20.22
C GLY A 249 -3.60 16.95 -21.13
N THR A 250 -3.35 18.21 -20.75
CA THR A 250 -2.56 19.14 -21.58
C THR A 250 -1.10 18.70 -21.72
N HIS A 251 -0.46 18.26 -20.62
CA HIS A 251 0.92 17.76 -20.67
C HIS A 251 1.09 16.42 -21.42
N ASN A 252 0.06 15.55 -21.42
CA ASN A 252 0.13 14.26 -22.13
C ASN A 252 -0.32 14.33 -23.58
N VAL A 253 -1.20 15.26 -23.96
CA VAL A 253 -1.60 15.47 -25.35
C VAL A 253 -0.43 16.02 -26.19
N GLU A 254 0.35 16.95 -25.63
CA GLU A 254 1.58 17.44 -26.27
C GLU A 254 2.60 16.31 -26.49
N ARG A 255 2.78 15.42 -25.51
CA ARG A 255 3.69 14.26 -25.60
C ARG A 255 3.20 13.19 -26.58
N ARG A 256 1.88 13.03 -26.74
CA ARG A 256 1.29 12.06 -27.68
C ARG A 256 1.30 12.55 -29.13
N ARG A 257 1.27 13.87 -29.38
CA ARG A 257 1.37 14.44 -30.73
C ARG A 257 2.68 14.10 -31.46
N GLY A 258 3.75 13.78 -30.72
CA GLY A 258 5.04 13.34 -31.30
C GLY A 258 5.22 11.83 -31.41
N MET A 259 4.23 11.02 -31.00
CA MET A 259 4.34 9.57 -31.00
C MET A 259 3.49 9.01 -32.14
N VAL A 260 4.16 8.64 -33.24
CA VAL A 260 3.54 7.97 -34.39
C VAL A 260 2.69 6.79 -33.91
N GLU A 261 1.41 6.80 -34.26
CA GLU A 261 0.49 5.71 -33.98
C GLU A 261 1.03 4.44 -34.67
N ARG A 262 1.56 3.50 -33.88
CA ARG A 262 1.85 2.17 -34.41
C ARG A 262 0.51 1.48 -34.66
N GLY A 263 0.34 1.03 -35.89
CA GLY A 263 -0.87 0.41 -36.40
C GLY A 263 -1.45 -0.66 -35.49
N VAL A 264 -2.77 -0.67 -35.48
CA VAL A 264 -3.70 -1.54 -34.77
C VAL A 264 -3.31 -3.02 -34.87
N GLY A 265 -2.87 -3.61 -33.74
CA GLY A 265 -3.01 -5.03 -33.47
C GLY A 265 -4.20 -5.20 -32.51
N GLY A 266 -5.26 -5.86 -32.98
CA GLY A 266 -6.46 -6.15 -32.19
C GLY A 266 -6.20 -7.07 -31.00
N GLY A 267 -7.15 -7.09 -30.05
CA GLY A 267 -7.11 -7.94 -28.85
C GLY A 267 -6.69 -7.18 -27.59
N VAL A 268 -7.29 -7.54 -26.45
CA VAL A 268 -7.18 -6.86 -25.14
C VAL A 268 -5.74 -6.47 -24.82
N LYS A 269 -5.48 -5.17 -25.00
CA LYS A 269 -4.29 -4.42 -24.58
C LYS A 269 -3.04 -5.29 -24.29
N GLY A 270 -2.43 -5.81 -25.36
CA GLY A 270 -1.07 -6.34 -25.32
C GLY A 270 -0.90 -7.83 -24.99
N PHE A 271 -1.97 -8.64 -24.99
CA PHE A 271 -1.84 -10.09 -24.89
C PHE A 271 -2.10 -10.78 -26.24
N PRO A 272 -1.28 -11.77 -26.65
CA PRO A 272 -1.60 -12.66 -27.77
C PRO A 272 -2.84 -13.50 -27.46
N GLU A 273 -3.73 -13.68 -28.44
CA GLU A 273 -4.97 -14.46 -28.31
C GLU A 273 -4.75 -15.93 -27.89
N GLY A 274 -3.58 -16.52 -28.18
CA GLY A 274 -3.29 -17.92 -27.84
C GLY A 274 -3.04 -18.21 -26.35
N TRP A 275 -3.17 -17.20 -25.48
CA TRP A 275 -2.99 -17.32 -24.02
C TRP A 275 -4.29 -17.17 -23.22
N LEU A 276 -5.44 -17.01 -23.91
CA LEU A 276 -6.79 -17.03 -23.34
C LEU A 276 -7.44 -18.40 -23.59
#